data_AF-A0A2N2C8X4-F1
#
_entry.id   AF-A0A2N2C8X4-F1
#
_cell.length_a   1.000
_cell.length_b   1.000
_cell.length_c   1.000
_cell.angle_alpha   90.00
_cell.angle_beta   90.00
_cell.angle_gamma   90.00
#
_symmetry.space_group_name_H-M   'P 1'
#
loop_
_entity.id
_entity.type
_entity.pdbx_description
1 polymer ?
#
loop_
_entity_poly.entity_id
_entity_poly.type
_entity_poly.pdbx_seq_one_letter_code
_entity_poly.pdbx_strand_id
1 'polypeptide(L)'
;MWSILKREVRAYFHSPLGFVFIGAVSVFIGYYFYSYNLSVNTTDMETLFSLLFPIIMFMVPVLTMRLLSEDKRLKIDQQLFTLPLTKTGVILGKYFAAVLIYTIAISFTMIAAVVMTFYGNVFWPEVIGNFIGLFLLGATLISICLFVSSLTESQVVAAVLGFMISMFLMLTDAFVYIVDSNALKLFFYGASIRKRYMPFTYGVFEFSGFVFFMSTSILFICLTIAVLDRKRWG
;
A
#
# COMPACT_ATOMS: atom_id res chain seq x y z
N MET A 1 6.34 -10.40 18.68
CA MET A 1 6.02 -9.49 17.55
C MET A 1 7.27 -8.86 16.95
N TRP A 2 8.09 -8.15 17.72
CA TRP A 2 9.34 -7.53 17.25
C TRP A 2 10.33 -8.50 16.59
N SER A 3 10.48 -9.70 17.16
CA SER A 3 11.32 -10.78 16.60
C SER A 3 10.86 -11.22 15.20
N ILE A 4 9.54 -11.29 14.98
CA ILE A 4 8.94 -11.65 13.69
C ILE A 4 9.17 -10.53 12.68
N LEU A 5 8.91 -9.28 13.06
CA LEU A 5 9.15 -8.12 12.19
C LEU A 5 10.61 -8.08 11.71
N LYS A 6 11.59 -8.24 12.62
CA LYS A 6 13.01 -8.29 12.24
C LYS A 6 13.33 -9.41 11.27
N ARG A 7 12.73 -10.59 11.46
CA ARG A 7 12.89 -11.74 10.57
C ARG A 7 12.32 -11.46 9.19
N GLU A 8 11.08 -10.96 9.11
CA GLU A 8 10.42 -10.67 7.84
C GLU A 8 11.13 -9.55 7.07
N VAL A 9 11.52 -8.46 7.74
CA VAL A 9 12.31 -7.37 7.12
C VAL A 9 13.62 -7.93 6.57
N ARG A 10 14.32 -8.77 7.34
CA ARG A 10 15.55 -9.42 6.88
C ARG A 10 15.30 -10.35 5.68
N ALA A 11 14.17 -11.06 5.64
CA ALA A 11 13.79 -11.88 4.50
C ALA A 11 13.55 -11.04 3.24
N TYR A 12 12.98 -9.83 3.37
CA TYR A 12 12.82 -8.89 2.25
C TYR A 12 14.15 -8.50 1.61
N PHE A 13 15.21 -8.34 2.41
CA PHE A 13 16.55 -7.98 1.94
C PHE A 13 17.45 -9.17 1.59
N HIS A 14 17.18 -10.38 2.07
CA HIS A 14 17.89 -11.57 1.55
C HIS A 14 17.36 -11.99 0.18
N SER A 15 16.08 -11.76 -0.09
CA SER A 15 15.52 -11.92 -1.42
C SER A 15 15.75 -10.66 -2.27
N PRO A 16 15.92 -10.76 -3.60
CA PRO A 16 16.03 -9.58 -4.46
C PRO A 16 14.75 -8.72 -4.50
N LEU A 17 13.59 -9.25 -4.08
CA LEU A 17 12.31 -8.57 -4.23
C LEU A 17 12.21 -7.23 -3.48
N GLY A 18 12.74 -7.13 -2.25
CA GLY A 18 12.72 -5.87 -1.50
C GLY A 18 13.51 -4.77 -2.20
N PHE A 19 14.71 -5.11 -2.70
CA PHE A 19 15.53 -4.19 -3.47
C PHE A 19 14.90 -3.81 -4.81
N VAL A 20 14.33 -4.79 -5.52
CA VAL A 20 13.64 -4.54 -6.80
C VAL A 20 12.45 -3.61 -6.60
N PHE A 21 11.66 -3.81 -5.55
CA PHE A 21 10.53 -2.94 -5.24
C PHE A 21 10.98 -1.51 -4.93
N ILE A 22 11.93 -1.34 -4.00
CA ILE A 22 12.45 -0.01 -3.64
C ILE A 22 13.07 0.68 -4.86
N GLY A 23 13.88 -0.05 -5.64
CA GLY A 23 14.50 0.45 -6.86
C GLY A 23 13.49 0.84 -7.94
N ALA A 24 12.46 0.03 -8.15
CA ALA A 24 11.43 0.35 -9.14
C ALA A 24 10.64 1.60 -8.75
N VAL A 25 10.20 1.71 -7.50
CA VAL A 25 9.50 2.89 -6.99
C VAL A 25 10.38 4.13 -7.04
N SER A 26 11.66 4.03 -6.66
CA SER A 26 12.58 5.17 -6.71
C SER A 26 12.87 5.63 -8.13
N VAL A 27 12.90 4.73 -9.11
CA VAL A 27 13.01 5.09 -10.54
C VAL A 27 11.79 5.88 -11.01
N PHE A 28 10.57 5.46 -10.66
CA PHE A 28 9.36 6.23 -10.99
C PHE A 28 9.35 7.59 -10.31
N ILE A 29 9.73 7.67 -9.04
CA ILE A 29 9.85 8.95 -8.31
C ILE A 29 10.87 9.85 -9.01
N GLY A 30 12.07 9.35 -9.30
CA GLY A 30 13.13 10.11 -9.97
C GLY A 30 12.75 10.58 -11.37
N TYR A 31 12.06 9.73 -12.14
CA TYR A 31 11.55 10.07 -13.46
C TYR A 31 10.51 11.21 -13.38
N TYR A 32 9.49 11.09 -12.53
CA TYR A 32 8.48 12.14 -12.38
C TYR A 32 9.05 13.42 -11.78
N PHE A 33 10.00 13.30 -10.85
CA PHE A 33 10.73 14.44 -10.31
C PHE A 33 11.46 15.21 -11.41
N TYR A 34 12.21 14.51 -12.27
CA TYR A 34 12.87 15.15 -13.39
C TYR A 34 11.88 15.76 -14.38
N SER A 35 10.87 15.00 -14.80
CA SER A 35 9.96 15.38 -15.89
C SER A 35 8.93 16.45 -15.54
N TYR A 36 8.55 16.60 -14.26
CA TYR A 36 7.48 17.52 -13.86
C TYR A 36 7.94 18.63 -12.91
N ASN A 37 9.08 18.48 -12.23
CA ASN A 37 9.60 19.53 -11.35
C ASN A 37 10.82 20.21 -12.00
N LEU A 38 11.88 19.44 -12.29
CA LEU A 38 13.14 20.00 -12.77
C LEU A 38 13.07 20.54 -14.20
N SER A 39 12.48 19.79 -15.15
CA SER A 39 12.39 20.23 -16.55
C SER A 39 11.45 21.43 -16.74
N VAL A 40 10.43 21.55 -15.88
CA VAL A 40 9.42 22.62 -15.91
C VAL A 40 9.83 23.81 -15.03
N ASN A 41 10.86 23.66 -14.20
CA ASN A 41 11.32 24.65 -13.22
C ASN A 41 10.21 25.08 -12.22
N THR A 42 9.46 24.11 -11.71
CA THR A 42 8.44 24.34 -10.67
C THR A 42 8.83 23.65 -9.37
N THR A 43 8.52 24.28 -8.23
CA THR A 43 8.64 23.70 -6.88
C THR A 43 7.37 22.99 -6.41
N ASP A 44 6.30 23.07 -7.21
CA ASP A 44 5.03 22.39 -6.96
C ASP A 44 5.17 20.88 -7.23
N MET A 45 4.88 20.08 -6.21
CA MET A 45 5.03 18.62 -6.25
C MET A 45 3.68 17.90 -6.39
N GLU A 46 2.56 18.60 -6.49
CA GLU A 46 1.20 18.03 -6.59
C GLU A 46 1.12 17.01 -7.73
N THR A 47 1.66 17.39 -8.90
CA THR A 47 1.63 16.54 -10.10
C THR A 47 2.44 15.26 -9.90
N LEU A 48 3.60 15.34 -9.24
CA LEU A 48 4.44 14.17 -8.94
C LEU A 48 3.68 13.18 -8.06
N PHE A 49 3.07 13.66 -6.97
CA PHE A 49 2.34 12.80 -6.05
C PHE A 49 1.05 12.24 -6.67
N SER A 50 0.38 13.00 -7.52
CA SER A 50 -0.78 12.55 -8.28
C SER A 50 -0.43 11.41 -9.25
N LEU A 51 0.75 11.48 -9.88
CA LEU A 51 1.26 10.42 -10.76
C LEU A 51 1.79 9.20 -10.01
N LEU A 52 2.21 9.36 -8.75
CA LEU A 52 2.59 8.22 -7.90
C LEU A 52 1.39 7.38 -7.45
N PHE A 53 0.21 7.96 -7.32
CA PHE A 53 -1.01 7.24 -6.93
C PHE A 53 -1.23 5.94 -7.74
N PRO A 54 -1.32 5.97 -9.09
CA PRO A 54 -1.51 4.75 -9.88
C PRO A 54 -0.31 3.79 -9.80
N ILE A 55 0.91 4.31 -9.69
CA ILE A 55 2.12 3.47 -9.54
C ILE A 55 2.07 2.67 -8.24
N ILE A 56 1.68 3.29 -7.12
CA ILE A 56 1.54 2.60 -5.84
C ILE A 56 0.41 1.57 -5.90
N MET A 57 -0.73 1.89 -6.51
CA MET A 57 -1.84 0.95 -6.69
C MET A 57 -1.40 -0.33 -7.45
N PHE A 58 -0.47 -0.21 -8.39
CA PHE A 58 0.12 -1.34 -9.12
C PHE A 58 1.22 -2.06 -8.33
N MET A 59 2.14 -1.31 -7.72
CA MET A 59 3.34 -1.85 -7.08
C MET A 59 3.03 -2.57 -5.77
N VAL A 60 2.07 -2.10 -4.97
CA VAL A 60 1.75 -2.71 -3.67
C VAL A 60 1.30 -4.18 -3.78
N PRO A 61 0.43 -4.56 -4.72
CA PRO A 61 0.17 -5.97 -5.02
C PRO A 61 1.46 -6.76 -5.20
N VAL A 62 2.44 -6.25 -5.97
CA VAL A 62 3.75 -6.89 -6.21
C VAL A 62 4.56 -7.12 -4.95
N LEU A 63 4.58 -6.14 -4.04
CA LEU A 63 5.27 -6.26 -2.77
C LEU A 63 4.69 -7.35 -1.85
N THR A 64 3.37 -7.56 -1.95
CA THR A 64 2.57 -8.33 -0.99
C THR A 64 2.19 -9.72 -1.48
N MET A 65 2.40 -10.04 -2.77
CA MET A 65 2.03 -11.31 -3.41
C MET A 65 2.44 -12.53 -2.58
N ARG A 66 3.66 -12.51 -2.05
CA ARG A 66 4.31 -13.63 -1.33
C ARG A 66 4.04 -13.72 0.16
N LEU A 67 3.46 -12.69 0.79
CA LEU A 67 3.43 -12.57 2.25
C LEU A 67 2.87 -13.82 2.97
N LEU A 68 1.76 -14.37 2.47
CA LEU A 68 1.14 -15.58 3.01
C LEU A 68 1.05 -16.72 2.00
N SER A 69 1.01 -16.42 0.70
CA SER A 69 0.97 -17.44 -0.35
C SER A 69 2.24 -18.31 -0.37
N GLU A 70 3.41 -17.74 -0.04
CA GLU A 70 4.67 -18.48 -0.02
C GLU A 70 4.76 -19.44 1.16
N ASP A 71 4.36 -19.00 2.35
CA ASP A 71 4.34 -19.82 3.56
C ASP A 71 3.43 -21.05 3.37
N LYS A 72 2.27 -20.85 2.73
CA LYS A 72 1.35 -21.93 2.32
C LYS A 72 1.96 -22.88 1.30
N ARG A 73 2.54 -22.33 0.23
CA ARG A 73 3.16 -23.13 -0.84
C ARG A 73 4.26 -24.03 -0.28
N LEU A 74 5.05 -23.51 0.65
CA LEU A 74 6.15 -24.24 1.30
C LEU A 74 5.69 -25.11 2.48
N LYS A 75 4.38 -25.13 2.79
CA LYS A 75 3.78 -25.81 3.96
C LYS A 75 4.43 -25.41 5.30
N ILE A 76 5.10 -24.26 5.35
CA ILE A 76 5.72 -23.70 6.56
C ILE A 76 4.64 -23.28 7.54
N ASP A 77 3.42 -22.99 7.08
CA ASP A 77 2.25 -22.77 7.91
C ASP A 77 2.13 -23.81 9.03
N GLN A 78 2.35 -25.10 8.72
CA GLN A 78 2.25 -26.20 9.69
C GLN A 78 3.33 -26.13 10.78
N GLN A 79 4.55 -25.72 10.42
CA GLN A 79 5.66 -25.52 11.36
C GLN A 79 5.52 -24.22 12.16
N LEU A 80 4.86 -23.21 11.61
CA LEU A 80 4.55 -21.98 12.35
C LEU A 80 3.52 -22.22 13.46
N PHE A 81 2.64 -23.22 13.29
CA PHE A 81 1.63 -23.61 14.28
C PHE A 81 2.16 -24.49 15.42
N THR A 82 3.37 -25.07 15.30
CA THR A 82 4.01 -25.81 16.39
C THR A 82 4.84 -24.92 17.31
N LEU A 83 5.13 -23.69 16.88
CA LEU A 83 5.80 -22.68 17.69
C LEU A 83 4.79 -21.97 18.61
N PRO A 84 5.19 -21.56 19.84
CA PRO A 84 4.33 -20.82 20.78
C PRO A 84 4.18 -19.35 20.36
N LEU A 85 3.83 -19.10 19.10
CA LEU A 85 3.64 -17.76 18.54
C LEU A 85 2.15 -17.48 18.36
N THR A 86 1.71 -16.32 18.86
CA THR A 86 0.36 -15.82 18.59
C THR A 86 0.20 -15.52 17.10
N LYS A 87 -0.81 -16.10 16.44
CA LYS A 87 -1.12 -15.90 15.02
C LYS A 87 -1.25 -14.42 14.64
N THR A 88 -1.92 -13.65 15.49
CA THR A 88 -2.03 -12.19 15.37
C THR A 88 -0.66 -11.52 15.28
N GLY A 89 0.31 -11.99 16.07
CA GLY A 89 1.69 -11.50 16.03
C GLY A 89 2.43 -11.84 14.74
N VAL A 90 2.09 -12.96 14.07
CA VAL A 90 2.64 -13.33 12.77
C VAL A 90 2.08 -12.43 11.68
N ILE A 91 0.75 -12.30 11.61
CA ILE A 91 0.06 -11.50 10.59
C ILE A 91 0.45 -10.03 10.73
N LEU A 92 0.43 -9.47 11.95
CA LEU A 92 0.85 -8.10 12.17
C LEU A 92 2.35 -7.92 11.88
N GLY A 93 3.20 -8.89 12.22
CA GLY A 93 4.63 -8.84 11.89
C GLY A 93 4.88 -8.74 10.39
N LYS A 94 4.17 -9.54 9.59
CA LYS A 94 4.21 -9.51 8.12
C LYS A 94 3.66 -8.21 7.53
N TYR A 95 2.52 -7.75 8.05
CA TYR A 95 1.92 -6.47 7.68
C TYR A 95 2.90 -5.31 7.91
N PHE A 96 3.42 -5.16 9.13
CA PHE A 96 4.35 -4.08 9.46
C PHE A 96 5.68 -4.17 8.73
N ALA A 97 6.17 -5.38 8.42
CA ALA A 97 7.35 -5.54 7.57
C ALA A 97 7.11 -5.00 6.16
N ALA A 98 5.98 -5.35 5.53
CA ALA A 98 5.61 -4.82 4.22
C ALA A 98 5.40 -3.29 4.25
N VAL A 99 4.70 -2.77 5.26
CA VAL A 99 4.51 -1.32 5.46
C VAL A 99 5.86 -0.61 5.62
N LEU A 100 6.81 -1.19 6.34
CA LEU A 100 8.14 -0.60 6.52
C LEU A 100 8.92 -0.53 5.20
N ILE A 101 8.94 -1.62 4.41
CA ILE A 101 9.60 -1.63 3.10
C ILE A 101 8.93 -0.63 2.14
N TYR A 102 7.60 -0.57 2.16
CA TYR A 102 6.83 0.41 1.40
C TYR A 102 7.19 1.84 1.81
N THR A 103 7.27 2.11 3.12
CA THR A 103 7.61 3.43 3.66
C THR A 103 9.00 3.86 3.22
N ILE A 104 10.00 2.96 3.27
CA ILE A 104 11.35 3.23 2.77
C ILE A 104 11.32 3.63 1.29
N ALA A 105 10.52 2.94 0.47
CA ALA A 105 10.41 3.24 -0.95
C ALA A 105 9.79 4.63 -1.21
N ILE A 106 8.71 4.99 -0.51
CA ILE A 106 8.08 6.31 -0.69
C ILE A 106 8.89 7.44 -0.04
N SER A 107 9.76 7.18 0.95
CA SER A 107 10.64 8.20 1.56
C SER A 107 11.57 8.87 0.56
N PHE A 108 11.81 8.28 -0.62
CA PHE A 108 12.53 8.96 -1.70
C PHE A 108 11.82 10.23 -2.19
N THR A 109 10.50 10.34 -2.02
CA THR A 109 9.76 11.59 -2.31
C THR A 109 10.17 12.75 -1.40
N MET A 110 10.45 12.45 -0.12
CA MET A 110 10.94 13.45 0.83
C MET A 110 12.35 13.93 0.47
N ILE A 111 13.20 13.02 -0.02
CA ILE A 111 14.53 13.39 -0.53
C ILE A 111 14.38 14.37 -1.71
N ALA A 112 13.46 14.09 -2.64
CA ALA A 112 13.18 14.99 -3.76
C ALA A 112 12.70 16.37 -3.29
N ALA A 113 11.81 16.45 -2.30
CA ALA A 113 11.34 17.71 -1.72
C ALA A 113 12.46 18.52 -1.04
N VAL A 114 13.34 17.84 -0.31
CA VAL A 114 14.54 18.49 0.30
C VAL A 114 15.45 19.05 -0.79
N VAL A 115 15.66 18.31 -1.89
CA VAL A 115 16.45 18.81 -3.03
C VAL A 115 15.83 20.08 -3.60
N MET A 116 14.51 20.13 -3.76
CA MET A 116 13.81 21.32 -4.29
C MET A 116 13.95 22.57 -3.41
N THR A 117 14.16 22.40 -2.11
CA THR A 117 14.37 23.54 -1.19
C THR A 117 15.64 24.33 -1.54
N PHE A 118 16.61 23.72 -2.22
CA PHE A 118 17.79 24.43 -2.73
C PHE A 118 17.53 25.23 -4.01
N TYR A 119 16.45 24.94 -4.73
CA TYR A 119 16.10 25.58 -6.01
C TYR A 119 14.95 26.60 -5.88
N GLY A 120 14.17 26.55 -4.80
CA GLY A 120 13.11 27.52 -4.54
C GLY A 120 12.32 27.25 -3.26
N ASN A 121 11.23 27.99 -3.07
CA ASN A 121 10.35 27.82 -1.91
C ASN A 121 9.42 26.62 -2.15
N VAL A 122 9.52 25.61 -1.28
CA VAL A 122 8.66 24.43 -1.28
C VAL A 122 7.59 24.60 -0.23
N PHE A 123 6.33 24.38 -0.63
CA PHE A 123 5.22 24.39 0.31
C PHE A 123 5.16 23.07 1.10
N TRP A 124 5.88 23.02 2.21
CA TRP A 124 6.02 21.83 3.06
C TRP A 124 4.71 21.19 3.55
N PRO A 125 3.63 21.93 3.88
CA PRO A 125 2.36 21.31 4.28
C PRO A 125 1.79 20.37 3.21
N GLU A 126 1.95 20.72 1.94
CA GLU A 126 1.52 19.87 0.82
C GLU A 126 2.38 18.63 0.67
N VAL A 127 3.70 18.75 0.75
CA VAL A 127 4.62 17.60 0.69
C VAL A 127 4.33 16.60 1.82
N ILE A 128 4.16 17.10 3.04
CA ILE A 128 3.87 16.27 4.22
C ILE A 128 2.48 15.64 4.09
N GLY A 129 1.48 16.40 3.66
CA GLY A 129 0.12 15.91 3.41
C GLY A 129 0.11 14.77 2.40
N ASN A 130 0.78 14.95 1.28
CA ASN A 130 0.93 13.94 0.23
C ASN A 130 1.63 12.68 0.73
N PHE A 131 2.73 12.84 1.47
CA PHE A 131 3.46 11.70 2.03
C PHE A 131 2.60 10.89 3.01
N ILE A 132 1.85 11.56 3.89
CA ILE A 132 0.91 10.90 4.80
C ILE A 132 -0.21 10.22 4.01
N GLY A 133 -0.77 10.89 3.00
CA GLY A 133 -1.80 10.33 2.12
C GLY A 133 -1.34 9.05 1.42
N LEU A 134 -0.13 9.06 0.84
CA LEU A 134 0.48 7.89 0.21
C LEU A 134 0.74 6.79 1.23
N PHE A 135 1.28 7.13 2.41
CA PHE A 135 1.51 6.17 3.47
C PHE A 135 0.22 5.44 3.88
N LEU A 136 -0.87 6.17 4.10
CA LEU A 136 -2.17 5.61 4.46
C LEU A 136 -2.78 4.75 3.34
N LEU A 137 -2.65 5.22 2.09
CA LEU A 137 -3.10 4.48 0.92
C LEU A 137 -2.36 3.15 0.79
N GLY A 138 -1.02 3.17 0.86
CA GLY A 138 -0.21 1.97 0.79
C GLY A 138 -0.47 1.02 1.95
N ALA A 139 -0.58 1.52 3.17
CA ALA A 139 -0.93 0.72 4.35
C ALA A 139 -2.28 0.01 4.19
N THR A 140 -3.26 0.68 3.58
CA THR A 140 -4.59 0.11 3.29
C THR A 140 -4.50 -0.97 2.22
N LEU A 141 -3.84 -0.69 1.09
CA LEU A 141 -3.66 -1.67 0.02
C LEU A 141 -2.87 -2.89 0.49
N ILE A 142 -1.86 -2.72 1.34
CA ILE A 142 -1.08 -3.83 1.90
C ILE A 142 -1.98 -4.75 2.72
N SER A 143 -2.90 -4.19 3.52
CA SER A 143 -3.84 -5.01 4.31
C SER A 143 -4.79 -5.82 3.41
N ILE A 144 -5.31 -5.21 2.35
CA ILE A 144 -6.19 -5.84 1.37
C ILE A 144 -5.44 -6.96 0.65
N CYS A 145 -4.24 -6.69 0.13
CA CYS A 145 -3.47 -7.67 -0.59
C CYS A 145 -2.95 -8.80 0.31
N LEU A 146 -2.69 -8.51 1.60
CA LEU A 146 -2.38 -9.53 2.60
C LEU A 146 -3.56 -10.49 2.78
N PHE A 147 -4.78 -9.98 2.89
CA PHE A 147 -5.99 -10.80 2.94
C PHE A 147 -6.13 -11.66 1.67
N VAL A 148 -5.90 -11.09 0.49
CA VAL A 148 -5.95 -11.84 -0.78
C VAL A 148 -4.89 -12.95 -0.83
N SER A 149 -3.67 -12.67 -0.39
CA SER A 149 -2.59 -13.66 -0.26
C SER A 149 -2.98 -14.78 0.73
N SER A 150 -3.80 -14.46 1.74
CA SER A 150 -4.37 -15.44 2.68
C SER A 150 -5.47 -16.34 2.08
N LEU A 151 -5.92 -16.11 0.85
CA LEU A 151 -6.92 -16.96 0.18
C LEU A 151 -6.32 -17.95 -0.83
N THR A 152 -5.10 -17.74 -1.28
CA THR A 152 -4.45 -18.58 -2.32
C THR A 152 -3.11 -19.15 -1.84
N GLU A 153 -2.65 -20.21 -2.52
CA GLU A 153 -1.32 -20.83 -2.34
C GLU A 153 -0.37 -20.42 -3.46
N SER A 154 -0.88 -19.82 -4.54
CA SER A 154 -0.07 -19.36 -5.67
C SER A 154 0.24 -17.87 -5.56
N GLN A 155 1.53 -17.54 -5.52
CA GLN A 155 2.02 -16.15 -5.56
C GLN A 155 1.47 -15.39 -6.76
N VAL A 156 1.41 -16.03 -7.93
CA VAL A 156 0.91 -15.43 -9.17
C VAL A 156 -0.61 -15.20 -9.13
N VAL A 157 -1.36 -16.05 -8.45
CA VAL A 157 -2.81 -15.80 -8.28
C VAL A 157 -3.05 -14.68 -7.27
N ALA A 158 -2.27 -14.63 -6.18
CA ALA A 158 -2.35 -13.55 -5.19
C ALA A 158 -2.05 -12.20 -5.84
N ALA A 159 -1.04 -12.20 -6.71
CA ALA A 159 -0.62 -11.08 -7.53
C ALA A 159 -1.74 -10.49 -8.37
N VAL A 160 -2.31 -11.33 -9.23
CA VAL A 160 -3.33 -10.94 -10.20
C VAL A 160 -4.58 -10.47 -9.48
N LEU A 161 -5.03 -11.19 -8.44
CA LEU A 161 -6.19 -10.77 -7.66
C LEU A 161 -5.97 -9.45 -6.92
N GLY A 162 -4.79 -9.28 -6.31
CA GLY A 162 -4.42 -8.01 -5.66
C GLY A 162 -4.43 -6.85 -6.66
N PHE A 163 -3.86 -7.05 -7.84
CA PHE A 163 -3.88 -6.06 -8.91
C PHE A 163 -5.30 -5.75 -9.40
N MET A 164 -6.14 -6.76 -9.62
CA MET A 164 -7.54 -6.57 -10.04
C MET A 164 -8.33 -5.76 -9.01
N ILE A 165 -8.10 -6.02 -7.72
CA ILE A 165 -8.74 -5.26 -6.64
C ILE A 165 -8.23 -3.81 -6.61
N SER A 166 -6.91 -3.59 -6.72
CA SER A 166 -6.34 -2.24 -6.83
C SER A 166 -6.91 -1.47 -8.02
N MET A 167 -6.98 -2.10 -9.20
CA MET A 167 -7.57 -1.50 -10.41
C MET A 167 -9.05 -1.17 -10.22
N PHE A 168 -9.83 -2.09 -9.67
CA PHE A 168 -11.24 -1.86 -9.36
C PHE A 168 -11.41 -0.66 -8.43
N LEU A 169 -10.62 -0.59 -7.35
CA LEU A 169 -10.63 0.51 -6.40
C LEU A 169 -10.25 1.84 -7.04
N MET A 170 -9.29 1.86 -7.97
CA MET A 170 -8.92 3.05 -8.74
C MET A 170 -10.05 3.55 -9.64
N LEU A 171 -10.87 2.63 -10.18
CA LEU A 171 -11.95 2.93 -11.11
C LEU A 171 -13.29 3.24 -10.43
N THR A 172 -13.41 3.08 -9.12
CA THR A 172 -14.65 3.34 -8.35
C THR A 172 -15.31 4.67 -8.67
N ASP A 173 -14.53 5.75 -8.77
CA ASP A 173 -15.02 7.08 -9.15
C ASP A 173 -15.62 7.13 -10.56
N ALA A 174 -15.02 6.42 -11.52
CA ALA A 174 -15.52 6.38 -12.88
C ALA A 174 -16.89 5.68 -12.95
N PHE A 175 -17.09 4.63 -12.13
CA PHE A 175 -18.36 3.93 -12.04
C PHE A 175 -19.50 4.79 -11.48
N VAL A 176 -19.22 5.80 -10.65
CA VAL A 176 -20.26 6.74 -10.15
C VAL A 176 -20.95 7.47 -11.30
N TYR A 177 -20.23 7.77 -12.38
CA TYR A 177 -20.78 8.48 -13.55
C TYR A 177 -21.52 7.55 -14.53
N ILE A 178 -21.23 6.25 -14.50
CA ILE A 178 -21.79 5.27 -15.44
C ILE A 178 -23.08 4.65 -14.89
N VAL A 179 -23.20 4.52 -13.56
CA VAL A 179 -24.31 3.81 -12.94
C VAL A 179 -25.47 4.75 -12.66
N ASP A 180 -26.67 4.43 -13.13
CA ASP A 180 -27.85 5.29 -12.91
C ASP A 180 -28.48 5.15 -11.53
N SER A 181 -28.41 3.97 -10.91
CA SER A 181 -29.08 3.72 -9.64
C SER A 181 -28.43 4.47 -8.47
N ASN A 182 -29.25 5.13 -7.65
CA ASN A 182 -28.75 5.95 -6.55
C ASN A 182 -28.04 5.13 -5.45
N ALA A 183 -28.50 3.89 -5.20
CA ALA A 183 -27.89 2.99 -4.22
C ALA A 183 -26.46 2.59 -4.62
N LEU A 184 -26.24 2.26 -5.90
CA LEU A 184 -24.90 1.91 -6.38
C LEU A 184 -23.98 3.14 -6.42
N LYS A 185 -24.49 4.32 -6.79
CA LYS A 185 -23.72 5.57 -6.70
C LYS A 185 -23.21 5.80 -5.27
N LEU A 186 -24.07 5.62 -4.27
CA LEU A 186 -23.71 5.81 -2.86
C LEU A 186 -22.66 4.79 -2.39
N PHE A 187 -22.76 3.54 -2.86
CA PHE A 187 -21.74 2.51 -2.62
C PHE A 187 -20.38 2.87 -3.23
N PHE A 188 -20.33 3.19 -4.54
CA PHE A 188 -19.08 3.56 -5.21
C PHE A 188 -18.46 4.83 -4.64
N TYR A 189 -19.27 5.81 -4.29
CA TYR A 189 -18.84 7.02 -3.60
C TYR A 189 -18.25 6.71 -2.22
N GLY A 190 -18.89 5.80 -1.48
CA GLY A 190 -18.40 5.31 -0.18
C GLY A 190 -17.17 4.41 -0.29
N ALA A 191 -16.90 3.78 -1.43
CA ALA A 191 -15.73 2.93 -1.66
C ALA A 191 -14.54 3.69 -2.26
N SER A 192 -14.74 4.92 -2.73
CA SER A 192 -13.71 5.68 -3.43
C SER A 192 -12.49 5.98 -2.56
N ILE A 193 -11.34 5.43 -2.98
CA ILE A 193 -10.03 5.70 -2.39
C ILE A 193 -9.46 7.01 -2.94
N ARG A 194 -9.64 7.27 -4.25
CA ARG A 194 -9.08 8.46 -4.89
C ARG A 194 -9.70 9.74 -4.35
N LYS A 195 -11.03 9.77 -4.14
CA LYS A 195 -11.71 10.91 -3.52
C LYS A 195 -11.16 11.25 -2.12
N ARG A 196 -10.80 10.24 -1.35
CA ARG A 196 -10.25 10.41 0.00
C ARG A 196 -8.76 10.71 0.00
N TYR A 197 -8.07 10.39 -1.09
CA TYR A 197 -6.66 10.71 -1.29
C TYR A 197 -6.45 12.14 -1.80
N MET A 198 -7.31 12.65 -2.69
CA MET A 198 -7.18 14.00 -3.28
C MET A 198 -7.00 15.15 -2.28
N PRO A 199 -7.72 15.24 -1.14
CA PRO A 199 -7.49 16.31 -0.17
C PRO A 199 -6.03 16.35 0.35
N PHE A 200 -5.39 15.18 0.48
CA PHE A 200 -3.99 15.09 0.88
C PHE A 200 -3.05 15.65 -0.19
N THR A 201 -3.44 15.63 -1.48
CA THR A 201 -2.60 16.19 -2.54
C THR A 201 -2.49 17.70 -2.48
N TYR A 202 -3.48 18.37 -1.90
CA TYR A 202 -3.48 19.81 -1.64
C TYR A 202 -2.91 20.20 -0.27
N GLY A 203 -2.33 19.24 0.48
CA GLY A 203 -1.85 19.47 1.84
C GLY A 203 -2.95 19.60 2.89
N VAL A 204 -4.19 19.25 2.55
CA VAL A 204 -5.32 19.30 3.50
C VAL A 204 -5.47 17.95 4.19
N PHE A 205 -5.22 17.95 5.50
CA PHE A 205 -5.44 16.76 6.31
C PHE A 205 -6.93 16.59 6.65
N GLU A 206 -7.62 15.72 5.91
CA GLU A 206 -8.99 15.33 6.25
C GLU A 206 -9.03 14.16 7.23
N PHE A 207 -9.60 14.40 8.42
CA PHE A 207 -9.77 13.37 9.44
C PHE A 207 -10.68 12.21 8.97
N SER A 208 -11.69 12.50 8.15
CA SER A 208 -12.58 11.50 7.55
C SER A 208 -11.81 10.48 6.69
N GLY A 209 -10.87 10.96 5.87
CA GLY A 209 -9.99 10.12 5.05
C GLY A 209 -9.08 9.24 5.91
N PHE A 210 -8.47 9.82 6.95
CA PHE A 210 -7.63 9.08 7.90
C PHE A 210 -8.38 7.92 8.57
N VAL A 211 -9.57 8.20 9.10
CA VAL A 211 -10.41 7.18 9.75
C VAL A 211 -10.78 6.08 8.77
N PHE A 212 -11.13 6.40 7.52
CA PHE A 212 -11.45 5.42 6.50
C PHE A 212 -10.27 4.48 6.16
N PHE A 213 -9.08 5.02 5.95
CA PHE A 213 -7.89 4.21 5.64
C PHE A 213 -7.53 3.30 6.82
N MET A 214 -7.57 3.82 8.04
CA MET A 214 -7.32 3.02 9.25
C MET A 214 -8.37 1.94 9.47
N SER A 215 -9.67 2.28 9.39
CA SER A 215 -10.75 1.31 9.59
C SER A 215 -10.69 0.19 8.56
N THR A 216 -10.41 0.52 7.31
CA THR A 216 -10.26 -0.45 6.22
C THR A 216 -9.05 -1.35 6.48
N SER A 217 -7.91 -0.77 6.88
CA SER A 217 -6.71 -1.53 7.22
C SER A 217 -6.96 -2.55 8.35
N ILE A 218 -7.60 -2.10 9.43
CA ILE A 218 -7.92 -2.95 10.59
C ILE A 218 -8.90 -4.06 10.17
N LEU A 219 -9.95 -3.73 9.41
CA LEU A 219 -10.94 -4.70 8.93
C LEU A 219 -10.28 -5.84 8.15
N PHE A 220 -9.42 -5.54 7.17
CA PHE A 220 -8.78 -6.57 6.35
C PHE A 220 -7.74 -7.39 7.12
N ILE A 221 -7.06 -6.79 8.11
CA ILE A 221 -6.20 -7.54 9.03
C ILE A 221 -7.04 -8.51 9.87
N CYS A 222 -8.17 -8.07 10.42
CA CYS A 222 -9.10 -8.93 11.17
C CYS A 222 -9.65 -10.07 10.30
N LEU A 223 -10.04 -9.79 9.06
CA LEU A 223 -10.48 -10.81 8.10
C LEU A 223 -9.37 -11.83 7.81
N THR A 224 -8.13 -11.38 7.66
CA THR A 224 -6.97 -12.26 7.45
C THR A 224 -6.79 -13.23 8.63
N ILE A 225 -6.92 -12.72 9.87
CA ILE A 225 -6.84 -13.54 11.08
C ILE A 225 -7.99 -14.58 11.09
N ALA A 226 -9.21 -14.14 10.81
CA ALA A 226 -10.39 -15.03 10.79
C ALA A 226 -10.29 -16.15 9.74
N VAL A 227 -9.74 -15.87 8.55
CA VAL A 227 -9.49 -16.89 7.52
C VAL A 227 -8.49 -17.95 8.00
N LEU A 228 -7.42 -17.54 8.70
CA LEU A 228 -6.44 -18.48 9.26
C LEU A 228 -7.01 -19.31 10.41
N ASP A 229 -7.97 -18.79 11.17
CA ASP A 229 -8.62 -19.55 12.24
C ASP A 229 -9.59 -20.61 11.72
N ARG A 230 -10.35 -20.30 10.66
CA ARG A 230 -11.34 -21.22 10.07
C ARG A 230 -10.71 -22.52 9.53
N LYS A 231 -9.50 -22.45 8.95
CA LYS A 231 -8.78 -23.61 8.40
C LYS A 231 -8.38 -24.68 9.44
N ARG A 232 -8.62 -24.45 10.73
CA ARG A 232 -8.35 -25.41 11.80
C ARG A 232 -9.52 -26.37 12.06
N TRP A 233 -10.73 -25.99 11.67
CA TRP A 233 -11.96 -26.71 12.03
C TRP A 233 -12.59 -27.48 10.87
N GLY A 234 -11.98 -27.47 9.68
CA GLY A 234 -12.31 -28.32 8.54
C GLY A 234 -11.07 -29.03 8.06
#